data_AF-A0A349SRW4-F1
#
_entry.id   AF-A0A349SRW4-F1
#
_cell.length_a   1.000
_cell.length_b   1.000
_cell.length_c   1.000
_cell.angle_alpha   90.00
_cell.angle_beta   90.00
_cell.angle_gamma   90.00
#
_symmetry.space_group_name_H-M   'P 1'
#
loop_
_entity.id
_entity.type
_entity.pdbx_description
1 polymer ?
#
loop_
_entity_poly.entity_id
_entity_poly.type
_entity_poly.pdbx_seq_one_letter_code
_entity_poly.pdbx_strand_id
1 'polypeptide(L)' 'VWRVPLEAFGSFVAEVPAPLGIGKVQLQDGRWESGFICEPYGLDAAEDITELGAWRRYLIDSGAKNP' A
#
# COMPACT_ATOMS: atom_id res chain seq x y z
N VAL A 1 0.70 6.35 -9.14
CA VAL A 1 2.10 6.69 -8.82
C VAL A 1 2.20 8.19 -8.65
N TRP A 2 2.81 8.66 -7.56
CA TRP A 2 2.98 10.09 -7.28
C TRP A 2 4.47 10.45 -7.25
N ARG A 3 4.78 11.71 -7.57
CA ARG A 3 6.10 12.29 -7.30
C ARG A 3 6.05 12.96 -5.93
N VAL A 4 6.91 12.53 -5.03
CA VAL A 4 7.06 13.11 -3.69
C VAL A 4 8.37 13.89 -3.65
N PRO A 5 8.38 15.17 -3.21
CA PRO A 5 9.62 15.92 -3.02
C PRO A 5 10.56 15.21 -2.03
N LEU A 6 11.86 15.24 -2.31
CA LEU A 6 12.84 14.52 -1.50
C LEU A 6 12.87 15.03 -0.06
N GLU A 7 12.76 16.35 0.11
CA GLU A 7 12.73 17.02 1.41
C GLU A 7 11.52 16.64 2.28
N ALA A 8 10.41 16.21 1.66
CA ALA A 8 9.19 15.78 2.35
C ALA A 8 9.10 14.26 2.52
N PHE A 9 10.00 13.49 1.90
CA PHE A 9 9.92 12.04 1.91
C PHE A 9 10.08 11.47 3.32
N GLY A 10 10.99 12.01 4.12
CA GLY A 10 11.21 11.55 5.49
C GLY A 10 9.99 11.71 6.39
N SER A 11 9.34 12.88 6.36
CA SER A 11 8.11 13.12 7.11
C SER A 11 6.96 12.24 6.62
N PHE A 12 6.84 12.04 5.31
CA PHE A 12 5.83 11.13 4.75
C PHE A 12 6.02 9.69 5.21
N VAL A 13 7.25 9.15 5.18
CA VAL A 13 7.54 7.78 5.62
C VAL A 13 7.33 7.63 7.13
N ALA A 14 7.63 8.67 7.92
CA ALA A 14 7.42 8.65 9.37
C ALA A 14 5.94 8.50 9.78
N GLU A 15 5.00 8.85 8.90
CA GLU A 15 3.56 8.68 9.13
C GLU A 15 3.05 7.27 8.77
N VAL A 16 3.88 6.39 8.21
CA VAL A 16 3.50 5.03 7.85
C VAL A 16 3.63 4.12 9.09
N PRO A 17 2.52 3.67 9.70
CA PRO A 17 2.57 2.88 10.91
C PRO A 17 2.88 1.41 10.61
N ALA A 18 3.47 0.70 11.58
CA ALA A 18 3.52 -0.76 11.55
C ALA A 18 2.10 -1.35 11.41
N PRO A 19 1.90 -2.42 10.61
CA PRO A 19 2.92 -3.25 9.96
C PRO A 19 3.34 -2.79 8.56
N LEU A 20 2.96 -1.57 8.14
CA LEU A 20 3.25 -1.05 6.80
C LEU A 20 4.65 -0.45 6.71
N GLY A 21 5.19 -0.43 5.51
CA GLY A 21 6.44 0.24 5.18
C GLY A 21 6.51 0.66 3.72
N ILE A 22 7.59 1.37 3.36
CA ILE A 22 7.89 1.74 1.97
C ILE A 22 9.02 0.85 1.45
N GLY A 23 8.70 0.03 0.45
CA GLY A 23 9.62 -0.87 -0.24
C GLY A 23 9.64 -0.64 -1.75
N LYS A 24 10.23 -1.58 -2.49
CA LYS A 24 10.23 -1.56 -3.96
C LYS A 24 9.13 -2.46 -4.50
N VAL A 25 8.35 -1.93 -5.44
CA VAL A 25 7.29 -2.63 -6.15
C VAL A 25 7.54 -2.57 -7.65
N GLN A 26 7.25 -3.68 -8.35
CA GLN A 26 7.35 -3.73 -9.80
C GLN A 26 6.00 -3.38 -10.44
N LEU A 27 6.00 -2.42 -11.36
CA LEU A 27 4.84 -2.07 -12.16
C LEU A 27 4.70 -3.02 -13.35
N GLN A 28 3.50 -3.06 -13.95
CA GLN A 28 3.23 -3.88 -15.13
C GLN A 28 4.15 -3.57 -16.32
N ASP A 29 4.64 -2.33 -16.43
CA ASP A 29 5.61 -1.91 -17.46
C ASP A 29 7.06 -2.34 -17.15
N GLY A 30 7.28 -3.08 -16.05
CA GLY A 30 8.57 -3.61 -15.63
C GLY A 30 9.39 -2.64 -14.76
N ARG A 31 8.97 -1.38 -14.59
CA ARG A 31 9.69 -0.41 -13.75
C ARG A 31 9.56 -0.75 -12.27
N TRP A 32 10.62 -0.46 -11.52
CA TRP A 32 10.66 -0.58 -10.07
C TRP A 32 10.50 0.79 -9.42
N GLU A 33 9.43 0.97 -8.67
CA GLU A 33 9.11 2.21 -7.97
C GLU A 33 9.03 2.00 -6.46
N SER A 34 9.08 3.08 -5.69
CA SER A 34 8.80 3.01 -4.25
C SER A 34 7.29 2.90 -4.01
N GLY A 35 6.86 1.93 -3.19
CA GLY A 35 5.45 1.66 -2.89
C GLY A 35 5.24 1.06 -1.51
N PHE A 36 3.98 1.02 -1.07
CA PHE A 36 3.61 0.42 0.21
C PHE A 36 3.79 -1.10 0.18
N ILE A 37 4.36 -1.64 1.26
CA ILE A 37 4.48 -3.07 1.54
C ILE A 37 4.01 -3.34 2.98
N CYS A 38 3.81 -4.61 3.31
CA CYS A 38 3.42 -5.06 4.65
C CYS A 38 4.43 -6.10 5.14
N GLU A 39 4.80 -6.04 6.41
CA GLU A 39 5.60 -7.10 7.05
C GLU A 39 4.79 -8.40 7.16
N PRO A 40 5.44 -9.59 7.08
CA PRO A 40 4.72 -10.87 7.05
C PRO A 40 3.74 -11.09 8.21
N TYR A 41 4.08 -10.67 9.43
CA TYR A 41 3.22 -10.83 10.60
C TYR A 41 1.90 -10.04 10.50
N GLY A 42 1.85 -9.00 9.67
CA GLY A 42 0.63 -8.24 9.41
C GLY A 42 -0.41 -9.03 8.63
N LEU A 43 -0.04 -10.19 8.06
CA LEU A 43 -0.91 -11.01 7.22
C LEU A 43 -1.60 -12.14 7.98
N ASP A 44 -1.16 -12.49 9.20
CA ASP A 44 -1.62 -13.68 9.92
C ASP A 44 -3.15 -13.74 10.15
N ALA A 45 -3.80 -12.58 10.29
CA ALA A 45 -5.24 -12.45 10.45
C ALA A 45 -5.89 -11.59 9.34
N ALA A 46 -5.16 -11.34 8.26
CA ALA A 46 -5.66 -10.52 7.16
C ALA A 46 -6.53 -11.35 6.22
N GLU A 47 -7.55 -10.71 5.64
CA GLU A 47 -8.35 -11.27 4.56
C GLU A 47 -7.57 -11.15 3.24
N ASP A 48 -7.49 -12.24 2.48
CA ASP A 48 -6.95 -12.19 1.12
C ASP A 48 -8.00 -11.61 0.17
N ILE A 49 -7.69 -10.42 -0.35
CA ILE A 49 -8.55 -9.67 -1.28
C ILE A 49 -8.00 -9.66 -2.71
N THR A 50 -7.03 -10.52 -3.03
CA THR A 50 -6.32 -10.53 -4.33
C THR A 50 -7.29 -10.67 -5.50
N GLU A 51 -8.31 -11.52 -5.38
CA GLU A 51 -9.34 -11.77 -6.41
C GLU A 51 -10.17 -10.52 -6.75
N LEU A 52 -10.21 -9.52 -5.87
CA LEU A 52 -10.91 -8.25 -6.12
C LEU A 52 -10.10 -7.30 -7.02
N GLY A 53 -8.80 -7.54 -7.19
CA GLY A 53 -7.89 -6.81 -8.08
C GLY A 53 -7.60 -5.35 -7.69
N ALA A 54 -8.35 -4.75 -6.75
CA ALA A 54 -8.13 -3.39 -6.29
C ALA A 54 -8.71 -3.10 -4.90
N TRP A 55 -7.99 -2.33 -4.10
CA TRP A 55 -8.48 -1.83 -2.79
C TRP A 55 -9.79 -1.05 -2.90
N ARG A 56 -9.92 -0.20 -3.93
CA ARG A 56 -11.18 0.54 -4.16
C ARG A 56 -12.36 -0.39 -4.42
N ARG A 57 -12.14 -1.53 -5.07
CA ARG A 57 -13.19 -2.52 -5.32
C ARG A 57 -13.62 -3.17 -4.02
N TYR A 58 -12.66 -3.57 -3.18
CA TYR A 58 -12.93 -4.06 -1.83
C TYR A 58 -13.77 -3.07 -1.00
N LEU A 59 -13.44 -1.78 -0.98
CA LEU A 59 -14.21 -0.78 -0.21
C LEU A 59 -15.67 -0.64 -0.68
N ILE A 60 -15.90 -0.71 -2.00
CA ILE A 60 -17.26 -0.67 -2.56
C ILE A 60 -18.05 -1.92 -2.17
N ASP A 61 -17.44 -3.11 -2.31
CA ASP A 61 -18.11 -4.39 -2.10
C ASP A 61 -18.34 -4.69 -0.60
N SER A 62 -17.41 -4.27 0.27
CA SER A 62 -17.53 -4.42 1.72
C SER A 62 -18.48 -3.41 2.38
N GLY A 63 -18.93 -2.39 1.66
CA GLY A 63 -19.67 -1.26 2.24
C GLY A 63 -18.85 -0.48 3.27
N ALA A 64 -17.52 -0.69 3.32
CA ALA A 64 -16.63 0.03 4.18
C ALA A 64 -16.65 1.52 3.77
N LYS A 65 -17.04 2.38 4.71
CA LYS A 65 -17.04 3.83 4.48
C LYS A 65 -15.61 4.25 4.11
N ASN A 66 -15.45 4.85 2.94
CA ASN A 66 -14.21 5.49 2.53
C ASN A 66 -13.81 6.51 3.62
N PRO A 67 -12.60 6.44 4.21
CA PRO A 67 -12.13 7.51 5.08
C PRO A 67 -11.99 8.83 4.29
#